data_AF-A0A8T5LD24-F1
#
_entry.id   AF-A0A8T5LD24-F1
#
_cell.length_a   1.000
_cell.length_b   1.000
_cell.length_c   1.000
_cell.angle_alpha   90.00
_cell.angle_beta   90.00
_cell.angle_gamma   90.00
#
_symmetry.space_group_name_H-M   'P 1'
#
loop_
_entity.id
_entity.type
_entity.pdbx_description
1 polymer ?
#
loop_
_entity_poly.entity_id
_entity_poly.type
_entity_poly.pdbx_seq_one_letter_code
_entity_poly.pdbx_strand_id
1 'polypeptide(L)'
;MPINYALAVLMLGGIFGLVSVLAVKDKKKRKTLGVIGTFVFVFGLVTLLVPTLIPPLSQNIQLQGLTAGIGAGVSQQVVSGEGCSPGQQVEDTTVTLSAINAYTSAATSGSHRYKVNGGASKEVTDSGTFTASPGDVLNILWFNGSANGGYFSDVSTFSVPCKGTVTYTQSLYQNGTITIDVFNEEGNKIDEANNETLTNGDVTTLVAKLKGTYQKGHPFGGIVVCEYNATGFDDCIVDFGGSETSVPSYYSLGAGRKAKAYSIPAVLGNDIIEGSITIDVDDTNDALPLPNTALNLTYYANNYFINEDNGGNFEGVAIEDEDDALTLTYQATAVIFTV
;
A
#
# COMPACT_ATOMS: atom_id res chain seq x y z
N MET A 1 14.72 -29.21 36.63
CA MET A 1 13.93 -28.22 35.85
C MET A 1 14.49 -26.85 36.17
N PRO A 2 15.02 -26.09 35.18
CA PRO A 2 15.42 -24.72 35.43
C PRO A 2 14.15 -23.90 35.73
N ILE A 3 14.12 -23.24 36.88
CA ILE A 3 13.08 -22.25 37.19
C ILE A 3 13.21 -21.15 36.15
N ASN A 4 12.14 -20.90 35.39
CA ASN A 4 12.11 -19.84 34.40
C ASN A 4 12.20 -18.49 35.15
N TYR A 5 13.39 -17.88 35.13
CA TYR A 5 13.66 -16.61 35.81
C TYR A 5 12.68 -15.50 35.40
N ALA A 6 12.11 -15.55 34.19
CA ALA A 6 11.08 -14.61 33.75
C ALA A 6 9.79 -14.73 34.58
N LEU A 7 9.38 -15.95 34.93
CA LEU A 7 8.19 -16.20 35.74
C LEU A 7 8.38 -15.72 37.18
N ALA A 8 9.59 -15.92 37.74
CA ALA A 8 9.93 -15.45 39.07
C ALA A 8 9.95 -13.91 39.17
N VAL A 9 10.49 -13.23 38.16
CA VAL A 9 10.52 -11.75 38.09
C VAL A 9 9.09 -11.19 37.95
N LEU A 10 8.21 -11.83 37.19
CA LEU A 10 6.81 -11.41 37.04
C LEU A 10 5.98 -11.61 38.31
N MET A 11 6.17 -12.74 39.00
CA MET A 11 5.53 -13.00 40.29
C MET A 11 5.95 -11.94 41.33
N LEU A 12 7.25 -11.62 41.40
CA LEU A 12 7.76 -10.57 42.28
C LEU A 12 7.20 -9.19 41.90
N GLY A 13 7.18 -8.84 40.61
CA GLY A 13 6.61 -7.59 40.11
C GLY A 13 5.11 -7.44 40.44
N GLY A 14 4.33 -8.51 40.30
CA GLY A 14 2.91 -8.54 40.67
C GLY A 14 2.69 -8.32 42.17
N ILE A 15 3.52 -8.93 43.02
CA ILE A 15 3.45 -8.73 44.48
C ILE A 15 3.79 -7.28 44.85
N PHE A 16 4.84 -6.69 44.27
CA PHE A 16 5.21 -5.29 44.51
C PHE A 16 4.12 -4.31 44.04
N GLY A 17 3.49 -4.58 42.89
CA GLY A 17 2.35 -3.79 42.40
C GLY A 17 1.17 -3.83 43.37
N LEU A 18 0.84 -5.02 43.89
CA LEU A 18 -0.30 -5.21 44.81
C LEU A 18 -0.05 -4.55 46.17
N VAL A 19 1.18 -4.63 46.71
CA VAL A 19 1.58 -3.93 47.93
C VAL A 19 1.52 -2.41 47.75
N SER A 20 1.94 -1.90 46.59
CA SER A 20 1.90 -0.46 46.28
C SER A 20 0.47 0.08 46.20
N VAL A 21 -0.48 -0.68 45.66
CA VAL A 21 -1.91 -0.31 45.63
C VAL A 21 -2.53 -0.29 47.03
N LEU A 22 -2.10 -1.19 47.93
CA LEU A 22 -2.59 -1.24 49.31
C LEU A 22 -2.02 -0.12 50.19
N ALA A 23 -0.85 0.44 49.84
CA ALA A 23 -0.23 1.54 50.58
C ALA A 23 -0.89 2.92 50.32
N VAL A 24 -1.70 3.06 49.27
CA VAL A 24 -2.35 4.33 48.93
C VAL A 24 -3.63 4.53 49.75
N LYS A 25 -3.62 5.55 50.62
CA LYS A 25 -4.77 5.92 51.48
C LYS A 25 -5.94 6.60 50.72
N ASP A 26 -5.65 7.21 49.58
CA ASP A 26 -6.66 7.92 48.77
C ASP A 26 -7.48 6.92 47.92
N LYS A 27 -8.79 6.89 48.16
CA LYS A 27 -9.73 5.97 47.51
C LYS A 27 -9.84 6.17 46.00
N LYS A 28 -9.66 7.40 45.49
CA LYS A 28 -9.73 7.69 44.04
C LYS A 28 -8.45 7.24 43.34
N LYS A 29 -7.29 7.54 43.93
CA LYS A 29 -5.98 7.11 43.41
C LYS A 29 -5.80 5.59 43.45
N ARG A 30 -6.31 4.93 44.50
CA ARG A 30 -6.28 3.46 44.62
C ARG A 30 -7.07 2.74 43.52
N LYS A 31 -8.18 3.31 43.04
CA LYS A 31 -8.95 2.75 41.91
C LYS A 31 -8.16 2.84 40.61
N THR A 32 -7.61 4.01 40.29
CA THR A 32 -6.83 4.22 39.06
C THR A 32 -5.57 3.36 39.04
N LEU A 33 -4.81 3.30 40.14
CA LEU A 33 -3.62 2.44 40.27
C LEU A 33 -3.95 0.95 40.22
N GLY A 34 -5.11 0.55 40.74
CA GLY A 34 -5.60 -0.83 40.64
C GLY A 34 -5.84 -1.25 39.20
N VAL A 35 -6.50 -0.41 38.40
CA VAL A 35 -6.79 -0.69 36.97
C VAL A 35 -5.50 -0.80 36.16
N ILE A 36 -4.56 0.13 36.35
CA ILE A 36 -3.26 0.11 35.65
C ILE A 36 -2.47 -1.15 36.04
N GLY A 37 -2.41 -1.49 37.33
CA GLY A 37 -1.71 -2.67 37.81
C GLY A 37 -2.28 -3.98 37.27
N THR A 38 -3.61 -4.09 37.20
CA THR A 38 -4.28 -5.25 36.60
C THR A 38 -4.01 -5.35 35.11
N PHE A 39 -4.04 -4.24 34.37
CA PHE A 39 -3.76 -4.24 32.94
C PHE A 39 -2.33 -4.70 32.62
N VAL A 40 -1.33 -4.17 33.33
CA VAL A 40 0.08 -4.56 33.15
C VAL A 40 0.30 -6.04 33.48
N PHE A 41 -0.34 -6.55 34.53
CA PHE A 41 -0.23 -7.96 34.91
C PHE A 41 -0.86 -8.89 33.87
N VAL A 42 -2.07 -8.57 33.39
CA VAL A 42 -2.77 -9.38 32.38
C VAL A 42 -2.01 -9.36 31.05
N PHE A 43 -1.54 -8.19 30.60
CA PHE A 43 -0.77 -8.08 29.36
C PHE A 43 0.57 -8.84 29.44
N GLY A 44 1.29 -8.71 30.57
CA GLY A 44 2.51 -9.48 30.81
C GLY A 44 2.28 -10.99 30.84
N LEU A 45 1.15 -11.45 31.40
CA LEU A 45 0.79 -12.87 31.42
C LEU A 45 0.45 -13.41 30.02
N VAL A 46 -0.29 -12.65 29.22
CA VAL A 46 -0.69 -13.03 27.85
C VAL A 46 0.53 -13.14 26.94
N THR A 47 1.43 -12.16 26.95
CA THR A 47 2.65 -12.18 26.13
C THR A 47 3.58 -13.37 26.42
N LEU A 48 3.57 -13.89 27.65
CA LEU A 48 4.36 -15.06 28.05
C LEU A 48 3.67 -16.41 27.79
N LEU A 49 2.34 -16.46 27.79
CA LEU A 49 1.58 -17.69 27.57
C LEU A 49 1.43 -18.02 26.08
N VAL A 50 1.27 -17.01 25.22
CA VAL A 50 1.03 -17.20 23.77
C VAL A 50 2.13 -18.00 23.06
N PRO A 51 3.45 -17.78 23.30
CA PRO A 51 4.48 -18.59 22.64
C PRO A 51 4.60 -20.02 23.18
N THR A 52 4.02 -20.33 24.34
CA THR A 52 4.14 -21.66 24.97
C THR A 52 2.97 -22.60 24.69
N LEU A 53 1.84 -22.06 24.23
CA LEU A 53 0.63 -22.83 23.92
C LEU A 53 0.49 -23.16 22.43
N ILE A 54 1.33 -22.56 21.57
CA ILE A 54 1.39 -22.91 20.15
C ILE A 54 2.48 -23.97 20.01
N PRO A 55 2.16 -25.27 19.79
CA PRO A 55 3.19 -26.24 19.44
C PRO A 55 3.90 -25.74 18.18
N PRO A 56 5.23 -25.94 18.06
CA PRO A 56 5.92 -25.56 16.83
C PRO A 56 5.24 -26.30 15.68
N LEU A 57 4.55 -25.57 14.80
CA LEU A 57 4.17 -26.07 13.49
C LEU A 57 5.48 -26.40 12.78
N SER A 58 5.87 -27.67 12.81
CA SER A 58 6.95 -28.17 11.96
C SER A 58 6.53 -27.93 10.52
N GLN A 59 7.08 -26.88 9.94
CA GLN A 59 6.86 -26.49 8.56
C GLN A 59 7.46 -27.56 7.64
N ASN A 60 6.59 -28.42 7.12
CA ASN A 60 6.77 -29.04 5.81
C ASN A 60 5.82 -28.38 4.80
N ILE A 61 5.69 -27.05 4.89
CA ILE A 61 5.25 -26.26 3.75
C ILE A 61 6.53 -26.06 2.95
N GLN A 62 6.66 -26.77 1.82
CA GLN A 62 7.63 -26.43 0.79
C GLN A 62 7.27 -25.03 0.27
N LEU A 63 7.79 -24.02 0.96
CA LEU A 63 7.77 -22.62 0.57
C LEU A 63 8.86 -22.40 -0.48
N GLN A 64 8.74 -23.06 -1.63
CA GLN A 64 9.43 -22.61 -2.84
C GLN A 64 8.63 -21.43 -3.39
N GLY A 65 9.01 -20.21 -3.00
CA GLY A 65 8.53 -19.00 -3.69
C GLY A 65 8.13 -17.80 -2.84
N LEU A 66 8.31 -17.81 -1.51
CA LEU A 66 7.91 -16.66 -0.67
C LEU A 66 8.94 -16.28 0.39
N THR A 67 10.21 -16.21 -0.02
CA THR A 67 11.31 -15.63 0.78
C THR A 67 12.18 -14.72 -0.09
N ALA A 68 11.61 -13.57 -0.44
CA ALA A 68 12.29 -12.30 -0.71
C ALA A 68 11.18 -11.24 -0.60
N GLY A 69 11.19 -10.23 0.25
CA GLY A 69 12.23 -9.61 1.04
C GLY A 69 11.79 -8.16 1.13
N ILE A 70 11.40 -7.71 2.32
CA ILE A 70 11.20 -6.28 2.59
C ILE A 70 12.55 -5.62 2.31
N GLY A 71 12.65 -4.88 1.20
CA GLY A 71 13.83 -4.09 0.83
C GLY A 71 14.78 -4.66 -0.24
N ALA A 72 14.40 -5.63 -1.06
CA ALA A 72 15.22 -6.11 -2.19
C ALA A 72 14.50 -5.92 -3.52
N GLY A 73 15.22 -5.41 -4.52
CA GLY A 73 14.71 -5.03 -5.84
C GLY A 73 13.78 -6.07 -6.46
N VAL A 74 12.81 -5.53 -7.20
CA VAL A 74 11.82 -6.25 -8.02
C VAL A 74 12.37 -7.61 -8.47
N SER A 75 11.77 -8.69 -8.01
CA SER A 75 12.09 -10.06 -8.47
C SER A 75 11.65 -10.17 -9.92
N GLN A 76 12.47 -9.66 -10.82
CA GLN A 76 12.28 -9.75 -12.25
C GLN A 76 12.36 -11.23 -12.62
N GLN A 77 11.23 -11.83 -13.00
CA GLN A 77 11.21 -13.21 -13.46
C GLN A 77 11.93 -13.27 -14.80
N VAL A 78 13.23 -13.60 -14.77
CA VAL A 78 14.01 -13.82 -15.99
C VAL A 78 13.68 -15.22 -16.50
N VAL A 79 12.80 -15.30 -17.50
CA VAL A 79 12.56 -16.56 -18.22
C VAL A 79 13.63 -16.69 -19.30
N SER A 80 14.63 -17.54 -19.06
CA SER A 80 15.67 -17.85 -20.05
C SER A 80 15.08 -18.68 -21.19
N GLY A 81 15.14 -18.15 -22.42
CA GLY A 81 14.87 -18.93 -23.62
C GLY A 81 15.99 -19.95 -23.88
N GLU A 82 15.67 -21.10 -24.48
CA GLU A 82 16.67 -22.03 -25.00
C GLU A 82 17.56 -21.30 -26.03
N GLY A 83 18.88 -21.27 -25.79
CA GLY A 83 19.84 -20.67 -26.71
C GLY A 83 19.88 -21.38 -28.06
N CYS A 84 20.25 -20.66 -29.12
CA CYS A 84 20.26 -21.21 -30.48
C CYS A 84 21.26 -22.37 -30.57
N SER A 85 20.80 -23.53 -31.05
CA SER A 85 21.72 -24.61 -31.41
C SER A 85 22.54 -24.23 -32.64
N PRO A 86 23.84 -24.56 -32.70
CA PRO A 86 24.65 -24.34 -33.89
C PRO A 86 24.01 -25.01 -35.12
N GLY A 87 23.56 -24.21 -36.10
CA GLY A 87 22.93 -24.67 -37.33
C GLY A 87 21.49 -24.19 -37.56
N GLN A 88 20.81 -23.63 -36.55
CA GLN A 88 19.53 -22.95 -36.76
C GLN A 88 19.78 -21.48 -37.13
N GLN A 89 19.64 -21.15 -38.42
CA GLN A 89 19.64 -19.77 -38.91
C GLN A 89 18.21 -19.21 -38.85
N VAL A 90 17.73 -18.93 -37.64
CA VAL A 90 16.56 -18.05 -37.49
C VAL A 90 17.11 -16.65 -37.34
N GLU A 91 16.96 -15.83 -38.38
CA GLU A 91 17.42 -14.43 -38.37
C GLU A 91 16.52 -13.57 -37.49
N ASP A 92 15.20 -13.76 -37.61
CA ASP A 92 14.19 -13.01 -36.87
C ASP A 92 13.15 -13.93 -36.21
N THR A 93 12.76 -13.58 -34.99
CA THR A 93 11.64 -14.17 -34.27
C THR A 93 10.47 -13.20 -34.28
N THR A 94 9.30 -13.64 -34.73
CA THR A 94 8.05 -12.87 -34.55
C THR A 94 7.58 -13.03 -33.11
N VAL A 95 7.55 -11.94 -32.35
CA VAL A 95 7.13 -11.88 -30.96
C VAL A 95 5.70 -11.35 -30.90
N THR A 96 4.81 -12.08 -30.22
CA THR A 96 3.46 -11.62 -29.89
C THR A 96 3.39 -11.32 -28.40
N LEU A 97 2.89 -10.15 -28.02
CA LEU A 97 2.60 -9.83 -26.62
C LEU A 97 1.10 -9.85 -26.41
N SER A 98 0.63 -10.60 -25.42
CA SER A 98 -0.78 -10.70 -25.08
C SER A 98 -0.96 -10.58 -23.58
N ALA A 99 -1.96 -9.85 -23.15
CA ALA A 99 -2.36 -9.81 -21.76
C ALA A 99 -3.82 -10.23 -21.60
N ILE A 100 -4.07 -10.96 -20.51
CA ILE A 100 -5.41 -11.42 -20.15
C ILE A 100 -5.75 -10.98 -18.73
N ASN A 101 -7.02 -10.71 -18.48
CA ASN A 101 -7.54 -10.43 -17.16
C ASN A 101 -7.44 -11.69 -16.29
N ALA A 102 -6.79 -11.59 -15.14
CA ALA A 102 -6.55 -12.72 -14.24
C ALA A 102 -7.82 -13.40 -13.70
N TYR A 103 -8.96 -12.70 -13.70
CA TYR A 103 -10.24 -13.22 -13.22
C TYR A 103 -11.11 -13.81 -14.34
N THR A 104 -11.16 -13.13 -15.49
CA THR A 104 -12.09 -13.47 -16.57
C THR A 104 -11.42 -14.16 -17.75
N SER A 105 -10.09 -14.16 -17.79
CA SER A 105 -9.26 -14.59 -18.93
C SER A 105 -9.54 -13.82 -20.23
N ALA A 106 -10.32 -12.74 -20.18
CA ALA A 106 -10.59 -11.87 -21.33
C ALA A 106 -9.33 -11.05 -21.65
N ALA A 107 -9.09 -10.77 -22.92
CA ALA A 107 -7.99 -9.89 -23.34
C ALA A 107 -8.08 -8.53 -22.66
N THR A 108 -6.96 -7.99 -22.17
CA THR A 108 -7.01 -6.69 -21.49
C THR A 108 -7.16 -5.53 -22.46
N SER A 109 -6.85 -5.71 -23.75
CA SER A 109 -6.82 -4.65 -24.78
C SER A 109 -5.78 -3.56 -24.50
N GLY A 110 -5.68 -2.55 -25.38
CA GLY A 110 -4.72 -1.43 -25.26
C GLY A 110 -3.36 -1.72 -25.89
N SER A 111 -2.30 -1.03 -25.42
CA SER A 111 -0.93 -1.17 -25.92
C SER A 111 0.06 -1.41 -24.78
N HIS A 112 0.90 -2.43 -24.92
CA HIS A 112 2.03 -2.69 -24.03
C HIS A 112 3.25 -1.89 -24.47
N ARG A 113 4.12 -1.54 -23.53
CA ARG A 113 5.42 -0.92 -23.81
C ARG A 113 6.53 -1.94 -23.67
N TYR A 114 7.53 -1.88 -24.53
CA TYR A 114 8.67 -2.80 -24.45
C TYR A 114 9.97 -2.13 -24.87
N LYS A 115 11.08 -2.68 -24.36
CA LYS A 115 12.45 -2.34 -24.76
C LYS A 115 13.18 -3.60 -25.20
N VAL A 116 14.02 -3.48 -26.22
CA VAL A 116 14.92 -4.54 -26.69
C VAL A 116 16.34 -4.17 -26.29
N ASN A 117 17.02 -5.03 -25.52
CA ASN A 117 18.39 -4.84 -25.02
C ASN A 117 18.62 -3.47 -24.35
N GLY A 118 17.63 -2.98 -23.60
CA GLY A 118 17.70 -1.69 -22.91
C GLY A 118 17.56 -0.44 -23.79
N GLY A 119 17.24 -0.61 -25.09
CA GLY A 119 17.03 0.50 -26.02
C GLY A 119 15.80 1.36 -25.73
N ALA A 120 15.44 2.21 -26.68
CA ALA A 120 14.26 3.07 -26.59
C ALA A 120 12.96 2.26 -26.43
N SER A 121 12.02 2.79 -25.65
CA SER A 121 10.70 2.19 -25.48
C SER A 121 9.92 2.23 -26.79
N LYS A 122 9.24 1.12 -27.09
CA LYS A 122 8.32 0.96 -28.23
C LYS A 122 6.98 0.47 -27.72
N GLU A 123 5.94 0.64 -28.54
CA GLU A 123 4.59 0.18 -28.22
C GLU A 123 4.16 -0.94 -29.17
N VAL A 124 3.37 -1.86 -28.63
CA VAL A 124 2.66 -2.89 -29.41
C VAL A 124 1.28 -3.07 -28.83
N THR A 125 0.26 -3.11 -29.68
CA THR A 125 -1.11 -3.36 -29.23
C THR A 125 -1.22 -4.73 -28.58
N ASP A 126 -2.17 -4.94 -27.67
CA ASP A 126 -2.47 -6.25 -27.09
C ASP A 126 -2.78 -7.27 -28.21
N SER A 127 -2.15 -8.44 -28.12
CA SER A 127 -2.09 -9.48 -29.15
C SER A 127 -1.44 -9.04 -30.47
N GLY A 128 -0.78 -7.88 -30.49
CA GLY A 128 0.02 -7.39 -31.60
C GLY A 128 1.39 -8.07 -31.67
N THR A 129 2.06 -7.90 -32.81
CA THR A 129 3.34 -8.55 -33.08
C THR A 129 4.43 -7.55 -33.46
N PHE A 130 5.68 -7.93 -33.20
CA PHE A 130 6.88 -7.26 -33.70
C PHE A 130 7.99 -8.28 -33.94
N THR A 131 9.07 -7.90 -34.63
CA THR A 131 10.24 -8.76 -34.84
C THR A 131 11.37 -8.40 -33.87
N ALA A 132 12.06 -9.42 -33.37
CA ALA A 132 13.27 -9.30 -32.57
C ALA A 132 14.24 -10.44 -32.91
N SER A 133 15.53 -10.21 -32.70
CA SER A 133 16.54 -11.22 -32.98
C SER A 133 16.58 -12.25 -31.86
N PRO A 134 16.82 -13.54 -32.15
CA PRO A 134 17.03 -14.53 -31.10
C PRO A 134 18.16 -14.14 -30.15
N GLY A 135 17.93 -14.32 -28.85
CA GLY A 135 18.84 -13.92 -27.78
C GLY A 135 18.63 -12.49 -27.25
N ASP A 136 17.87 -11.65 -27.96
CA ASP A 136 17.49 -10.32 -27.46
C ASP A 136 16.79 -10.43 -26.10
N VAL A 137 17.07 -9.47 -25.21
CA VAL A 137 16.39 -9.34 -23.92
C VAL A 137 15.29 -8.29 -24.05
N LEU A 138 14.06 -8.73 -23.86
CA LEU A 138 12.88 -7.88 -23.81
C LEU A 138 12.60 -7.48 -22.37
N ASN A 139 12.48 -6.18 -22.11
CA ASN A 139 11.80 -5.68 -20.92
C ASN A 139 10.43 -5.18 -21.35
N ILE A 140 9.38 -5.68 -20.72
CA ILE A 140 7.99 -5.42 -21.11
C ILE A 140 7.28 -4.79 -19.93
N LEU A 141 6.62 -3.68 -20.18
CA LEU A 141 5.76 -2.95 -19.28
C LEU A 141 4.31 -3.21 -19.73
N TRP A 142 3.58 -3.97 -18.92
CA TRP A 142 2.30 -4.55 -19.29
C TRP A 142 1.12 -3.64 -18.96
N PHE A 143 0.45 -3.17 -20.01
CA PHE A 143 -0.81 -2.44 -19.89
C PHE A 143 -1.98 -3.37 -19.54
N ASN A 144 -2.78 -3.01 -18.54
CA ASN A 144 -3.85 -3.88 -18.03
C ASN A 144 -5.25 -3.55 -18.55
N GLY A 145 -5.40 -2.73 -19.60
CA GLY A 145 -6.73 -2.38 -20.10
C GLY A 145 -7.44 -1.30 -19.28
N SER A 146 -6.71 -0.57 -18.44
CA SER A 146 -7.19 0.63 -17.77
C SER A 146 -7.86 1.57 -18.77
N ALA A 147 -8.96 2.24 -18.38
CA ALA A 147 -9.60 3.25 -19.23
C ALA A 147 -8.66 4.42 -19.59
N ASN A 148 -7.54 4.53 -18.88
CA ASN A 148 -6.58 5.61 -18.98
C ASN A 148 -5.28 5.06 -19.55
N GLY A 149 -4.90 5.54 -20.74
CA GLY A 149 -3.88 4.98 -21.63
C GLY A 149 -2.42 5.09 -21.17
N GLY A 150 -2.13 5.15 -19.87
CA GLY A 150 -0.78 5.27 -19.31
C GLY A 150 -0.51 4.37 -18.09
N TYR A 151 -1.47 3.55 -17.69
CA TYR A 151 -1.33 2.69 -16.52
C TYR A 151 -0.76 1.31 -16.87
N PHE A 152 0.34 0.94 -16.23
CA PHE A 152 0.98 -0.36 -16.40
C PHE A 152 1.04 -1.12 -15.08
N SER A 153 0.54 -2.35 -15.08
CA SER A 153 0.36 -3.13 -13.85
C SER A 153 1.56 -3.99 -13.48
N ASP A 154 2.46 -4.26 -14.42
CA ASP A 154 3.52 -5.23 -14.24
C ASP A 154 4.70 -4.97 -15.19
N VAL A 155 5.89 -5.43 -14.78
CA VAL A 155 7.11 -5.44 -15.59
C VAL A 155 7.65 -6.86 -15.66
N SER A 156 7.94 -7.34 -16.86
CA SER A 156 8.53 -8.67 -17.06
C SER A 156 9.73 -8.62 -17.99
N THR A 157 10.64 -9.57 -17.84
CA THR A 157 11.83 -9.69 -18.68
C THR A 157 11.94 -11.07 -19.29
N PHE A 158 12.05 -11.10 -20.61
CA PHE A 158 12.12 -12.34 -21.38
C PHE A 158 13.34 -12.32 -22.30
N SER A 159 13.94 -13.47 -22.53
CA SER A 159 14.87 -13.64 -23.65
C SER A 159 14.14 -14.23 -24.85
N VAL A 160 14.34 -13.63 -26.02
CA VAL A 160 13.73 -14.07 -27.29
C VAL A 160 14.33 -15.42 -27.68
N PRO A 161 13.53 -16.50 -27.80
CA PRO A 161 14.04 -17.80 -28.17
C PRO A 161 14.38 -17.86 -29.66
N CYS A 162 15.17 -18.86 -30.03
CA CYS A 162 15.52 -19.17 -31.41
C CYS A 162 14.41 -19.94 -32.13
N LYS A 163 13.24 -19.30 -32.26
CA LYS A 163 12.02 -19.86 -32.87
C LYS A 163 11.44 -18.84 -33.84
N GLY A 164 10.91 -19.26 -35.00
CA GLY A 164 10.32 -18.31 -35.94
C GLY A 164 9.16 -17.47 -35.37
N THR A 165 8.47 -17.98 -34.34
CA THR A 165 7.42 -17.24 -33.63
C THR A 165 7.40 -17.61 -32.14
N VAL A 166 7.12 -16.63 -31.28
CA VAL A 166 6.89 -16.79 -29.85
C VAL A 166 5.74 -15.89 -29.41
N THR A 167 4.97 -16.35 -28.43
CA THR A 167 3.94 -15.55 -27.77
C THR A 167 4.25 -15.50 -26.27
N TYR A 168 4.32 -14.29 -25.73
CA TYR A 168 4.36 -14.07 -24.29
C TYR A 168 2.97 -13.62 -23.84
N THR A 169 2.39 -14.38 -22.91
CA THR A 169 1.08 -14.07 -22.35
C THR A 169 1.24 -13.75 -20.87
N GLN A 170 0.73 -12.59 -20.43
CA GLN A 170 0.74 -12.19 -19.03
C GLN A 170 -0.68 -12.15 -18.46
N SER A 171 -0.86 -12.74 -17.28
CA SER A 171 -2.10 -12.62 -16.52
C SER A 171 -2.05 -11.36 -15.67
N LEU A 172 -2.90 -10.39 -15.98
CA LEU A 172 -2.93 -9.08 -15.33
C LEU A 172 -4.22 -8.91 -14.55
N TYR A 173 -4.11 -8.36 -13.35
CA TYR A 173 -5.28 -7.96 -12.60
C TYR A 173 -5.76 -6.61 -13.15
N GLN A 174 -7.01 -6.59 -13.61
CA GLN A 174 -7.65 -5.36 -14.07
C GLN A 174 -8.24 -4.59 -12.89
N ASN A 175 -8.20 -3.28 -13.04
CA ASN A 175 -8.36 -2.33 -11.96
C ASN A 175 -9.70 -2.47 -11.22
N GLY A 176 -9.61 -2.73 -9.91
CA GLY A 176 -10.73 -2.61 -9.01
C GLY A 176 -10.97 -1.16 -8.59
N THR A 177 -12.11 -0.91 -7.97
CA THR A 177 -12.40 0.37 -7.31
C THR A 177 -11.82 0.33 -5.90
N ILE A 178 -11.13 1.39 -5.49
CA ILE A 178 -10.78 1.64 -4.09
C ILE A 178 -11.73 2.71 -3.55
N THR A 179 -12.18 2.54 -2.31
CA THR A 179 -13.03 3.49 -1.60
C THR A 179 -12.49 3.70 -0.20
N ILE A 180 -12.42 4.97 0.22
CA ILE A 180 -12.14 5.35 1.60
C ILE A 180 -13.48 5.64 2.26
N ASP A 181 -13.82 4.89 3.31
CA ASP A 181 -14.95 5.18 4.18
C ASP A 181 -14.42 5.68 5.53
N VAL A 182 -14.90 6.83 5.99
CA VAL A 182 -14.60 7.36 7.34
C VAL A 182 -15.86 7.29 8.18
N PHE A 183 -15.73 6.99 9.46
CA PHE A 183 -16.84 6.84 10.40
C PHE A 183 -16.68 7.84 11.55
N ASN A 184 -17.78 8.49 11.92
CA ASN A 184 -17.85 9.41 13.06
C ASN A 184 -17.80 8.66 14.40
N GLU A 185 -17.77 9.37 15.53
CA GLU A 185 -17.70 8.76 16.87
C GLU A 185 -18.90 7.84 17.19
N GLU A 186 -20.07 8.06 16.58
CA GLU A 186 -21.24 7.18 16.72
C GLU A 186 -21.19 5.94 15.79
N GLY A 187 -20.16 5.82 14.95
CA GLY A 187 -19.99 4.70 14.01
C GLY A 187 -20.82 4.83 12.73
N ASN A 188 -21.38 6.00 12.44
CA ASN A 188 -22.03 6.31 11.17
C ASN A 188 -20.97 6.70 10.14
N LYS A 189 -21.15 6.29 8.88
CA LYS A 189 -20.27 6.72 7.79
C LYS A 189 -20.42 8.23 7.59
N ILE A 190 -19.31 8.95 7.56
CA ILE A 190 -19.28 10.37 7.23
C ILE A 190 -19.64 10.57 5.76
N ASP A 191 -20.68 11.36 5.52
CA ASP A 191 -21.24 11.69 4.21
C ASP A 191 -22.02 13.02 4.28
N GLU A 192 -22.80 13.38 3.26
CA GLU A 192 -23.57 14.63 3.27
C GLU A 192 -24.62 14.72 4.39
N ALA A 193 -25.04 13.60 4.98
CA ALA A 193 -26.07 13.52 6.01
C ALA A 193 -25.51 13.32 7.42
N ASN A 194 -24.32 12.72 7.55
CA ASN A 194 -23.66 12.44 8.81
C ASN A 194 -22.28 13.09 8.81
N ASN A 195 -22.06 14.07 9.68
CA ASN A 195 -20.79 14.77 9.82
C ASN A 195 -20.17 14.52 11.20
N GLU A 196 -18.89 14.84 11.31
CA GLU A 196 -18.20 14.94 12.59
C GLU A 196 -18.32 16.38 13.11
N THR A 197 -18.60 16.55 14.40
CA THR A 197 -18.64 17.88 15.03
C THR A 197 -17.34 18.09 15.77
N LEU A 198 -16.48 18.97 15.26
CA LEU A 198 -15.19 19.27 15.88
C LEU A 198 -15.18 20.71 16.37
N THR A 199 -14.75 20.91 17.62
CA THR A 199 -14.60 22.22 18.23
C THR A 199 -13.13 22.59 18.37
N ASN A 200 -12.85 23.89 18.47
CA ASN A 200 -11.48 24.38 18.62
C ASN A 200 -10.81 23.77 19.87
N GLY A 201 -9.62 23.20 19.67
CA GLY A 201 -8.84 22.47 20.64
C GLY A 201 -9.16 20.96 20.71
N ASP A 202 -10.06 20.45 19.88
CA ASP A 202 -10.35 19.02 19.83
C ASP A 202 -9.28 18.25 19.08
N VAL A 203 -8.92 17.09 19.63
CA VAL A 203 -8.13 16.06 18.97
C VAL A 203 -8.96 14.80 18.91
N THR A 204 -9.43 14.45 17.71
CA THR A 204 -10.38 13.35 17.50
C THR A 204 -9.76 12.30 16.58
N THR A 205 -9.90 11.03 16.95
CA THR A 205 -9.48 9.89 16.13
C THR A 205 -10.71 9.17 15.58
N LEU A 206 -10.90 9.27 14.26
CA LEU A 206 -11.99 8.64 13.53
C LEU A 206 -11.57 7.29 12.97
N VAL A 207 -12.52 6.35 12.90
CA VAL A 207 -12.28 5.06 12.25
C VAL A 207 -12.33 5.24 10.74
N ALA A 208 -11.35 4.69 10.04
CA ALA A 208 -11.26 4.71 8.59
C ALA A 208 -11.21 3.29 8.05
N LYS A 209 -11.81 3.05 6.89
CA LYS A 209 -11.75 1.77 6.18
C LYS A 209 -11.40 2.01 4.73
N LEU A 210 -10.29 1.42 4.30
CA LEU A 210 -9.92 1.35 2.90
C LEU A 210 -10.45 0.03 2.35
N LYS A 211 -11.43 0.11 1.45
CA LYS A 211 -12.02 -1.07 0.80
C LYS A 211 -11.61 -1.06 -0.66
N GLY A 212 -11.33 -2.23 -1.20
CA GLY A 212 -11.05 -2.39 -2.61
C GLY A 212 -11.80 -3.59 -3.17
N THR A 213 -12.03 -3.59 -4.48
CA THR A 213 -12.12 -4.82 -5.28
C THR A 213 -10.78 -5.10 -5.96
N TYR A 214 -9.70 -4.66 -5.32
CA TYR A 214 -8.44 -4.36 -5.97
C TYR A 214 -7.45 -5.52 -5.84
N GLN A 215 -6.99 -6.09 -6.95
CA GLN A 215 -5.67 -6.72 -6.98
C GLN A 215 -4.83 -6.00 -8.02
N LYS A 216 -3.62 -5.61 -7.64
CA LYS A 216 -2.51 -5.44 -8.59
C LYS A 216 -1.83 -6.80 -8.74
N GLY A 217 -1.09 -6.98 -9.85
CA GLY A 217 -0.18 -8.12 -10.03
C GLY A 217 0.77 -8.34 -8.86
N HIS A 218 1.02 -7.29 -8.07
CA HIS A 218 1.86 -7.34 -6.89
C HIS A 218 1.39 -6.32 -5.81
N PRO A 219 1.62 -6.62 -4.51
CA PRO A 219 1.06 -5.88 -3.38
C PRO A 219 1.83 -4.59 -3.10
N PHE A 220 1.61 -3.55 -3.91
CA PHE A 220 2.41 -2.32 -3.79
C PHE A 220 1.76 -1.19 -3.02
N GLY A 221 0.57 -1.41 -2.48
CA GLY A 221 -0.06 -0.39 -1.65
C GLY A 221 -0.36 0.89 -2.41
N GLY A 222 -0.34 1.99 -1.68
CA GLY A 222 -0.50 3.32 -2.21
C GLY A 222 -0.09 4.37 -1.20
N ILE A 223 -0.50 5.60 -1.48
CA ILE A 223 -0.30 6.76 -0.64
C ILE A 223 -1.67 7.38 -0.40
N VAL A 224 -2.01 7.67 0.86
CA VAL A 224 -3.13 8.54 1.19
C VAL A 224 -2.58 9.92 1.50
N VAL A 225 -3.02 10.91 0.72
CA VAL A 225 -2.77 12.31 0.99
C VAL A 225 -3.94 12.85 1.79
N CYS A 226 -3.65 13.35 2.99
CA CYS A 226 -4.59 14.13 3.79
C CYS A 226 -4.33 15.62 3.56
N GLU A 227 -5.28 16.29 2.91
CA GLU A 227 -5.24 17.72 2.66
C GLU A 227 -6.26 18.44 3.55
N TYR A 228 -5.81 19.43 4.29
CA TYR A 228 -6.61 20.16 5.29
C TYR A 228 -6.40 21.67 5.20
N ASN A 229 -7.40 22.43 5.63
CA ASN A 229 -7.28 23.88 5.72
C ASN A 229 -6.37 24.26 6.90
N ALA A 230 -5.25 24.90 6.62
CA ALA A 230 -4.26 25.26 7.62
C ALA A 230 -4.72 26.33 8.62
N THR A 231 -5.85 26.99 8.38
CA THR A 231 -6.44 27.96 9.32
C THR A 231 -7.38 27.32 10.33
N GLY A 232 -7.84 26.09 10.08
CA GLY A 232 -8.80 25.40 10.94
C GLY A 232 -8.30 24.06 11.48
N PHE A 233 -7.22 23.54 10.91
CA PHE A 233 -6.59 22.31 11.37
C PHE A 233 -5.09 22.54 11.48
N ASP A 234 -4.54 22.08 12.59
CA ASP A 234 -3.10 22.09 12.82
C ASP A 234 -2.46 20.85 12.25
N ASP A 235 -3.13 19.69 12.38
CA ASP A 235 -2.63 18.44 11.85
C ASP A 235 -3.70 17.44 11.40
N CYS A 236 -3.28 16.52 10.53
CA CYS A 236 -4.02 15.34 10.12
C CYS A 236 -3.06 14.16 9.99
N ILE A 237 -3.30 13.12 10.80
CA ILE A 237 -2.51 11.89 10.80
C ILE A 237 -3.38 10.75 10.29
N VAL A 238 -2.93 10.07 9.24
CA VAL A 238 -3.60 8.89 8.68
C VAL A 238 -2.81 7.64 9.02
N ASP A 239 -3.45 6.65 9.62
CA ASP A 239 -2.84 5.38 9.97
C ASP A 239 -3.65 4.20 9.42
N PHE A 240 -3.13 3.56 8.37
CA PHE A 240 -3.59 2.26 7.88
C PHE A 240 -2.49 1.19 7.99
N GLY A 241 -1.57 1.33 8.95
CA GLY A 241 -0.43 0.44 9.14
C GLY A 241 0.79 0.76 8.27
N GLY A 242 0.90 1.98 7.75
CA GLY A 242 2.10 2.47 7.06
C GLY A 242 2.79 3.61 7.81
N SER A 243 3.59 4.39 7.09
CA SER A 243 4.34 5.53 7.64
C SER A 243 4.15 6.80 6.83
N GLU A 244 4.36 7.96 7.45
CA GLU A 244 4.45 9.24 6.76
C GLU A 244 5.49 9.17 5.63
N THR A 245 5.18 9.82 4.52
CA THR A 245 6.00 9.91 3.30
C THR A 245 5.88 11.30 2.70
N SER A 246 6.72 11.62 1.72
CA SER A 246 6.60 12.83 0.92
C SER A 246 5.24 12.94 0.26
N VAL A 247 4.67 14.14 0.25
CA VAL A 247 3.49 14.44 -0.58
C VAL A 247 3.95 14.37 -2.03
N PRO A 248 3.28 13.59 -2.90
CA PRO A 248 3.69 13.50 -4.30
C PRO A 248 3.73 14.88 -4.96
N SER A 249 4.80 15.19 -5.68
CA SER A 249 5.06 16.50 -6.30
C SER A 249 4.01 16.94 -7.32
N TYR A 250 3.33 16.00 -7.98
CA TYR A 250 2.20 16.28 -8.86
C TYR A 250 0.90 16.63 -8.10
N TYR A 251 0.86 16.43 -6.77
CA TYR A 251 -0.32 16.74 -5.97
C TYR A 251 -0.55 18.25 -5.93
N SER A 252 -1.66 18.70 -6.49
CA SER A 252 -2.02 20.11 -6.51
C SER A 252 -2.73 20.50 -5.21
N LEU A 253 -2.03 21.27 -4.37
CA LEU A 253 -2.59 21.82 -3.14
C LEU A 253 -3.55 22.98 -3.44
N GLY A 254 -4.72 22.96 -2.81
CA GLY A 254 -5.60 24.13 -2.80
C GLY A 254 -4.95 25.32 -2.06
N ALA A 255 -5.31 26.53 -2.46
CA ALA A 255 -4.81 27.74 -1.80
C ALA A 255 -5.17 27.75 -0.30
N GLY A 256 -4.19 28.04 0.57
CA GLY A 256 -4.37 28.07 2.02
C GLY A 256 -4.47 26.70 2.69
N ARG A 257 -4.18 25.61 1.95
CA ARG A 257 -4.23 24.24 2.46
C ARG A 257 -2.82 23.68 2.70
N LYS A 258 -2.72 22.75 3.63
CA LYS A 258 -1.55 21.90 3.87
C LYS A 258 -1.90 20.47 3.48
N ALA A 259 -0.90 19.65 3.16
CA ALA A 259 -1.10 18.22 3.06
C ALA A 259 0.03 17.43 3.74
N LYS A 260 -0.34 16.24 4.20
CA LYS A 260 0.58 15.18 4.62
C LYS A 260 0.23 13.90 3.86
N ALA A 261 1.22 13.06 3.62
CA ALA A 261 1.04 11.82 2.89
C ALA A 261 1.50 10.64 3.74
N TYR A 262 0.77 9.53 3.60
CA TYR A 262 1.02 8.31 4.36
C TYR A 262 1.04 7.13 3.40
N SER A 263 2.09 6.32 3.46
CA SER A 263 2.14 5.04 2.76
C SER A 263 1.08 4.10 3.33
N ILE A 264 0.49 3.28 2.47
CA ILE A 264 -0.60 2.37 2.82
C ILE A 264 -0.25 0.99 2.27
N PRO A 265 -0.48 -0.09 3.05
CA PRO A 265 -0.33 -1.45 2.53
C PRO A 265 -1.24 -1.73 1.34
N ALA A 266 -0.94 -2.80 0.59
CA ALA A 266 -1.79 -3.23 -0.51
C ALA A 266 -3.14 -3.74 -0.01
N VAL A 267 -4.21 -3.22 -0.60
CA VAL A 267 -5.55 -3.82 -0.50
C VAL A 267 -5.59 -4.97 -1.49
N LEU A 268 -5.88 -6.19 -1.03
CA LEU A 268 -5.90 -7.39 -1.87
C LEU A 268 -7.32 -7.91 -2.04
N GLY A 269 -7.76 -8.07 -3.28
CA GLY A 269 -9.09 -8.58 -3.60
C GLY A 269 -10.16 -7.71 -2.95
N ASN A 270 -10.95 -8.33 -2.07
CA ASN A 270 -12.05 -7.67 -1.37
C ASN A 270 -11.70 -7.32 0.08
N ASP A 271 -10.41 -7.30 0.40
CA ASP A 271 -9.93 -7.04 1.75
C ASP A 271 -10.31 -5.61 2.18
N ILE A 272 -10.53 -5.49 3.49
CA ILE A 272 -10.79 -4.22 4.15
C ILE A 272 -9.60 -3.95 5.06
N ILE A 273 -8.87 -2.88 4.77
CA ILE A 273 -7.84 -2.39 5.68
C ILE A 273 -8.53 -1.40 6.61
N GLU A 274 -8.62 -1.78 7.89
CA GLU A 274 -9.08 -0.88 8.94
C GLU A 274 -7.92 0.00 9.41
N GLY A 275 -8.21 1.26 9.62
CA GLY A 275 -7.25 2.27 10.04
C GLY A 275 -7.94 3.38 10.82
N SER A 276 -7.22 4.48 11.00
CA SER A 276 -7.74 5.65 11.69
C SER A 276 -7.23 6.95 11.07
N ILE A 277 -7.98 8.02 11.29
CA ILE A 277 -7.59 9.39 10.96
C ILE A 277 -7.66 10.17 12.25
N THR A 278 -6.53 10.71 12.71
CA THR A 278 -6.48 11.62 13.85
C THR A 278 -6.42 13.04 13.32
N ILE A 279 -7.39 13.85 13.71
CA ILE A 279 -7.56 15.24 13.32
C ILE A 279 -7.25 16.10 14.54
N ASP A 280 -6.35 17.07 14.37
CA ASP A 280 -6.01 18.05 15.39
C ASP A 280 -6.53 19.42 14.96
N VAL A 281 -7.59 19.87 15.65
CA VAL A 281 -8.28 21.13 15.39
C VAL A 281 -7.74 22.17 16.37
N ASP A 282 -6.46 22.52 16.28
CA ASP A 282 -5.88 23.51 17.19
C ASP A 282 -5.73 24.90 16.55
N ASP A 283 -6.26 25.89 17.27
CA ASP A 283 -6.01 27.31 17.10
C ASP A 283 -5.88 28.03 18.46
N THR A 284 -5.37 27.34 19.49
CA THR A 284 -5.24 27.85 20.88
C THR A 284 -4.55 29.21 21.00
N ASN A 285 -3.82 29.65 19.98
CA ASN A 285 -3.19 30.97 19.92
C ASN A 285 -3.97 32.04 19.14
N ASP A 286 -4.94 31.68 18.28
CA ASP A 286 -5.78 32.63 17.53
C ASP A 286 -7.10 31.97 17.07
N ALA A 287 -8.04 31.82 18.02
CA ALA A 287 -9.30 31.13 17.76
C ALA A 287 -10.17 31.84 16.73
N LEU A 288 -10.05 31.45 15.46
CA LEU A 288 -10.90 31.95 14.40
C LEU A 288 -12.11 31.03 14.28
N PRO A 289 -13.31 31.56 13.96
CA PRO A 289 -14.43 30.70 13.63
C PRO A 289 -14.01 29.77 12.50
N LEU A 290 -14.04 28.46 12.75
CA LEU A 290 -13.82 27.46 11.72
C LEU A 290 -14.79 27.80 10.57
N PRO A 291 -14.30 28.23 9.39
CA PRO A 291 -15.18 28.23 8.23
C PRO A 291 -15.64 26.78 8.03
N ASN A 292 -16.76 26.54 7.33
CA ASN A 292 -17.19 25.19 7.00
C ASN A 292 -16.05 24.51 6.20
N THR A 293 -15.17 23.80 6.90
CA THR A 293 -13.90 23.32 6.37
C THR A 293 -13.98 21.84 6.11
N ALA A 294 -13.53 21.47 4.93
CA ALA A 294 -13.40 20.09 4.54
C ALA A 294 -11.94 19.64 4.70
N LEU A 295 -11.76 18.43 5.21
CA LEU A 295 -10.53 17.65 5.08
C LEU A 295 -10.73 16.64 3.95
N ASN A 296 -9.80 16.64 3.00
CA ASN A 296 -9.85 15.75 1.83
C ASN A 296 -8.82 14.64 2.02
N LEU A 297 -9.29 13.39 2.01
CA LEU A 297 -8.43 12.22 1.94
C LEU A 297 -8.42 11.74 0.51
N THR A 298 -7.24 11.59 -0.07
CA THR A 298 -7.09 11.13 -1.44
C THR A 298 -6.10 9.97 -1.50
N TYR A 299 -6.59 8.80 -1.92
CA TYR A 299 -5.74 7.64 -2.17
C TYR A 299 -5.15 7.68 -3.58
N TYR A 300 -3.86 7.40 -3.69
CA TYR A 300 -3.10 7.22 -4.91
C TYR A 300 -2.44 5.86 -4.91
N ALA A 301 -2.65 5.07 -5.96
CA ALA A 301 -2.09 3.72 -6.05
C ALA A 301 -0.64 3.78 -6.60
N ASN A 302 0.32 3.08 -6.00
CA ASN A 302 1.72 3.08 -6.48
C ASN A 302 1.88 2.30 -7.80
N ASN A 303 2.34 2.91 -8.88
CA ASN A 303 2.38 2.27 -10.21
C ASN A 303 3.80 2.10 -10.77
N TYR A 304 3.94 1.24 -11.77
CA TYR A 304 5.13 1.25 -12.62
C TYR A 304 5.04 2.39 -13.62
N PHE A 305 6.18 3.00 -13.92
CA PHE A 305 6.26 4.16 -14.79
C PHE A 305 7.54 4.13 -15.63
N ILE A 306 7.62 5.05 -16.58
CA ILE A 306 8.82 5.28 -17.36
C ILE A 306 9.51 6.50 -16.76
N ASN A 307 10.61 6.27 -16.06
CA ASN A 307 11.37 7.36 -15.48
C ASN A 307 12.18 8.05 -16.58
N GLU A 308 11.71 9.21 -17.04
CA GLU A 308 12.37 10.01 -18.09
C GLU A 308 13.76 10.51 -17.64
N ASP A 309 13.90 10.85 -16.35
CA ASP A 309 15.14 11.31 -15.74
C ASP A 309 16.21 10.22 -15.65
N ASN A 310 15.79 8.95 -15.54
CA ASN A 310 16.69 7.80 -15.57
C ASN A 310 16.75 7.15 -16.96
N GLY A 311 16.76 7.97 -18.03
CA GLY A 311 16.93 7.49 -19.40
C GLY A 311 15.74 6.65 -19.92
N GLY A 312 14.55 6.91 -19.39
CA GLY A 312 13.31 6.20 -19.73
C GLY A 312 13.24 4.78 -19.16
N ASN A 313 13.97 4.47 -18.08
CA ASN A 313 13.94 3.15 -17.45
C ASN A 313 12.53 2.78 -16.96
N PHE A 314 12.22 1.49 -16.99
CA PHE A 314 10.97 1.00 -16.41
C PHE A 314 11.20 0.85 -14.92
N GLU A 315 10.65 1.78 -14.17
CA GLU A 315 10.83 1.85 -12.72
C GLU A 315 9.55 1.46 -12.01
N GLY A 316 9.77 0.88 -10.83
CA GLY A 316 8.70 0.35 -10.02
C GLY A 316 8.37 1.25 -8.85
N VAL A 317 7.26 0.90 -8.24
CA VAL A 317 6.60 1.46 -7.07
C VAL A 317 7.46 1.79 -5.83
N ALA A 318 8.73 1.38 -5.80
CA ALA A 318 9.68 1.66 -4.73
C ALA A 318 10.52 2.91 -5.02
N ILE A 319 10.46 3.42 -6.24
CA ILE A 319 11.06 4.68 -6.66
C ILE A 319 9.91 5.68 -6.79
N GLU A 320 10.04 6.81 -6.10
CA GLU A 320 9.07 7.89 -6.17
C GLU A 320 9.11 8.47 -7.58
N ASP A 321 7.98 8.44 -8.27
CA ASP A 321 7.79 9.14 -9.53
C ASP A 321 7.37 10.58 -9.22
N GLU A 322 8.35 11.48 -9.19
CA GLU A 322 8.10 12.89 -8.89
C GLU A 322 7.42 13.63 -10.07
N ASP A 323 7.36 13.05 -11.28
CA ASP A 323 7.03 13.82 -12.49
C ASP A 323 5.83 13.29 -13.30
N ASP A 324 5.43 12.02 -13.19
CA ASP A 324 4.34 11.48 -14.02
C ASP A 324 2.95 11.54 -13.36
N ALA A 325 2.20 12.60 -13.68
CA ALA A 325 0.79 12.74 -13.34
C ALA A 325 -0.13 11.69 -14.01
N LEU A 326 0.32 10.93 -15.03
CA LEU A 326 -0.50 9.91 -15.70
C LEU A 326 -0.70 8.64 -14.86
N THR A 327 0.09 8.46 -13.80
CA THR A 327 -0.08 7.35 -12.84
C THR A 327 -1.28 7.54 -11.91
N LEU A 328 -1.95 8.71 -11.93
CA LEU A 328 -2.93 9.13 -10.93
C LEU A 328 -4.34 8.56 -11.03
N THR A 329 -4.60 7.69 -11.99
CA THR A 329 -6.00 7.46 -12.41
C THR A 329 -6.85 6.56 -11.51
N TYR A 330 -6.33 6.14 -10.35
CA TYR A 330 -7.07 5.46 -9.29
C TYR A 330 -7.12 6.30 -8.03
N GLN A 331 -7.90 7.38 -8.13
CA GLN A 331 -8.17 8.28 -7.03
C GLN A 331 -9.43 7.84 -6.28
N ALA A 332 -9.31 7.65 -4.97
CA ALA A 332 -10.47 7.58 -4.09
C ALA A 332 -10.43 8.80 -3.19
N THR A 333 -11.47 9.64 -3.22
CA THR A 333 -11.57 10.80 -2.35
C THR A 333 -12.69 10.63 -1.34
N ALA A 334 -12.35 10.82 -0.06
CA ALA A 334 -13.33 11.04 1.00
C ALA A 334 -13.19 12.48 1.49
N VAL A 335 -14.34 13.12 1.71
CA VAL A 335 -14.41 14.48 2.25
C VAL A 335 -15.01 14.38 3.64
N ILE A 336 -14.25 14.82 4.64
CA ILE A 336 -14.74 14.96 6.02
C ILE A 336 -15.17 16.40 6.18
N PHE A 337 -16.46 16.62 6.39
CA PHE A 337 -16.99 17.94 6.73
C PHE A 337 -17.01 18.09 8.25
N THR A 338 -16.53 19.23 8.72
CA THR A 338 -16.69 19.65 10.11
C THR A 338 -17.77 20.72 10.20
N VAL A 339 -18.73 20.53 11.09
CA VAL A 339 -19.77 21.53 11.41
C VAL A 339 -19.41 22.26 12.68
#